data_AF-A0AAV4AZG6-F1
#
_entry.id   AF-A0AAV4AZG6-F1
#
_cell.length_a   1.000
_cell.length_b   1.000
_cell.length_c   1.000
_cell.angle_alpha   90.00
_cell.angle_beta   90.00
_cell.angle_gamma   90.00
#
_symmetry.space_group_name_H-M   'P 1'
#
loop_
_entity.id
_entity.type
_entity.pdbx_description
1 polymer ?
#
loop_
_entity_poly.entity_id
_entity_poly.type
_entity_poly.pdbx_seq_one_letter_code
_entity_poly.pdbx_strand_id
1 'polypeptide(L)'
;MQRVSFIDAMDVLMLRDVLASQVFLQKNGVGWKNVADNLLQLPVFPPMLTARSVWDRTNLLVCQYEKDRLTNEKSSGIEEEVTEKSILLEELLSLKEEGKRRLTDGKKRRRRRRQQGQL
;
A
#
# COMPACT_ATOMS: atom_id res chain seq x y z
N MET A 1 0.26 -21.85 -10.61
CA MET A 1 0.14 -21.01 -9.39
C MET A 1 -1.31 -20.54 -9.32
N GLN A 2 -2.10 -20.97 -8.33
CA GLN A 2 -3.49 -20.53 -8.21
C GLN A 2 -3.52 -19.04 -7.82
N ARG A 3 -4.41 -18.27 -8.44
CA ARG A 3 -4.57 -16.83 -8.19
C ARG A 3 -5.67 -16.66 -7.14
N VAL A 4 -5.38 -15.93 -6.06
CA VAL A 4 -6.40 -15.55 -5.07
C VAL A 4 -7.41 -14.62 -5.75
N SER A 5 -8.70 -14.97 -5.65
CA SER A 5 -9.79 -14.10 -6.07
C SER A 5 -10.19 -13.23 -4.88
N PHE A 6 -9.97 -11.93 -5.01
CA PHE A 6 -10.33 -10.96 -3.96
C PHE A 6 -11.73 -10.42 -4.19
N ILE A 7 -12.56 -10.47 -3.15
CA ILE A 7 -13.86 -9.79 -3.08
C ILE A 7 -13.73 -8.50 -2.27
N ASP A 8 -14.74 -7.62 -2.33
CA ASP A 8 -14.66 -6.31 -1.66
C ASP A 8 -14.45 -6.41 -0.15
N ALA A 9 -15.10 -7.37 0.52
CA ALA A 9 -14.88 -7.58 1.96
C ALA A 9 -13.42 -7.98 2.28
N MET A 10 -12.79 -8.79 1.42
CA MET A 10 -11.37 -9.13 1.55
C MET A 10 -10.49 -7.91 1.32
N ASP A 11 -10.82 -7.07 0.33
CA ASP A 11 -10.06 -5.86 0.05
C ASP A 11 -10.08 -4.92 1.28
N VAL A 12 -11.24 -4.66 1.88
CA VAL A 12 -11.34 -3.79 3.06
C VAL A 12 -10.51 -4.34 4.23
N LEU A 13 -10.66 -5.62 4.56
CA LEU A 13 -9.89 -6.25 5.65
C LEU A 13 -8.38 -6.22 5.37
N MET A 14 -7.97 -6.49 4.14
CA MET A 14 -6.58 -6.43 3.71
C MET A 14 -6.03 -5.00 3.84
N LEU A 15 -6.76 -3.99 3.35
CA LEU A 15 -6.30 -2.59 3.39
C LEU A 15 -6.17 -2.09 4.84
N ARG A 16 -7.09 -2.47 5.74
CA ARG A 16 -7.00 -2.17 7.18
C ARG A 16 -5.72 -2.70 7.79
N ASP A 17 -5.39 -3.96 7.54
CA ASP A 17 -4.20 -4.59 8.14
C ASP A 17 -2.90 -4.05 7.53
N VAL A 18 -2.88 -3.77 6.22
CA VAL A 18 -1.75 -3.09 5.54
C VAL A 18 -1.48 -1.72 6.17
N LEU A 19 -2.54 -0.95 6.41
CA LEU A 19 -2.46 0.38 7.01
C LEU A 19 -1.96 0.31 8.46
N ALA A 20 -2.56 -0.57 9.27
CA ALA A 20 -2.16 -0.79 10.66
C ALA A 20 -0.69 -1.25 10.77
N SER A 21 -0.26 -2.10 9.85
CA SER A 21 1.12 -2.59 9.78
C SER A 21 2.10 -1.55 9.23
N GLN A 22 1.63 -0.42 8.70
CA GLN A 22 2.44 0.64 8.09
C GLN A 22 3.50 0.14 7.10
N VAL A 23 3.16 -0.87 6.30
CA VAL A 23 4.14 -1.65 5.52
C VAL A 23 4.97 -0.81 4.55
N PHE A 24 4.45 0.31 4.07
CA PHE A 24 5.15 1.24 3.17
C PHE A 24 6.29 2.02 3.85
N LEU A 25 6.28 2.13 5.19
CA LEU A 25 7.35 2.77 5.96
C LEU A 25 8.44 1.78 6.38
N GLN A 26 8.17 0.47 6.28
CA GLN A 26 9.09 -0.57 6.70
C GLN A 26 10.17 -0.83 5.64
N LYS A 27 11.34 -1.26 6.12
CA LYS A 27 12.44 -1.71 5.25
C LYS A 27 12.27 -3.20 4.93
N ASN A 28 12.69 -3.61 3.73
CA ASN A 28 12.87 -5.02 3.32
C ASN A 28 11.61 -5.87 3.16
N GLY A 29 10.41 -5.28 3.16
CA GLY A 29 9.17 -5.99 2.82
C GLY A 29 8.69 -7.03 3.84
N VAL A 30 9.31 -7.11 5.03
CA VAL A 30 8.90 -8.00 6.13
C VAL A 30 7.43 -7.77 6.51
N GLY A 31 6.98 -6.51 6.51
CA GLY A 31 5.59 -6.16 6.79
C GLY A 31 4.56 -6.87 5.90
N TRP A 32 4.88 -7.16 4.63
CA TRP A 32 3.95 -7.86 3.74
C TRP A 32 3.75 -9.32 4.12
N LYS A 33 4.78 -9.95 4.70
CA LYS A 33 4.66 -11.31 5.22
C LYS A 33 3.76 -11.33 6.45
N ASN A 34 3.99 -10.42 7.39
CA ASN A 34 3.18 -10.34 8.61
C ASN A 34 1.70 -10.07 8.28
N VAL A 35 1.41 -9.18 7.34
CA VAL A 35 0.03 -8.95 6.87
C VAL A 35 -0.57 -10.24 6.30
N ALA A 36 0.15 -10.97 5.43
CA ALA A 36 -0.37 -12.23 4.90
C ALA A 36 -0.64 -13.26 6.01
N ASP A 37 0.27 -13.39 6.97
CA ASP A 37 0.14 -14.32 8.11
C ASP A 37 -1.07 -13.97 9.01
N ASN A 38 -1.33 -12.67 9.22
CA ASN A 38 -2.49 -12.17 9.95
C ASN A 38 -3.80 -12.46 9.20
N LEU A 39 -3.85 -12.16 7.90
CA LEU A 39 -5.03 -12.37 7.07
C LEU A 39 -5.40 -13.85 6.96
N LEU A 40 -4.41 -14.75 6.96
CA LEU A 40 -4.62 -16.19 6.98
C LEU A 40 -5.31 -16.72 8.26
N GLN A 41 -5.33 -15.94 9.35
CA GLN A 41 -6.11 -16.27 10.54
C GLN A 41 -7.61 -16.04 10.37
N LEU A 42 -8.02 -15.32 9.31
CA LEU A 42 -9.41 -14.99 9.06
C LEU A 42 -10.02 -16.00 8.06
N PRO A 43 -11.20 -16.59 8.35
CA PRO A 43 -11.80 -17.63 7.51
C PRO A 43 -12.12 -17.20 6.06
N VAL A 44 -12.22 -15.89 5.83
CA VAL A 44 -12.53 -15.34 4.51
C VAL A 44 -11.36 -15.47 3.54
N PHE A 45 -10.11 -15.58 4.02
CA PHE A 45 -8.95 -15.68 3.14
C PHE A 45 -8.56 -17.14 2.88
N PRO A 46 -8.21 -17.49 1.63
CA PRO A 46 -7.82 -18.86 1.30
C PRO A 46 -6.40 -19.16 1.81
N PRO A 47 -6.09 -20.44 2.11
CA PRO A 47 -4.78 -20.84 2.65
C PRO A 47 -3.60 -20.62 1.69
N MET A 48 -3.90 -20.38 0.40
CA MET A 48 -2.90 -20.06 -0.63
C MET A 48 -2.53 -18.57 -0.70
N LEU A 49 -3.08 -17.73 0.19
CA LEU A 49 -2.73 -16.31 0.26
C LEU A 49 -1.23 -16.15 0.58
N THR A 50 -0.54 -15.32 -0.18
CA THR A 50 0.88 -15.03 0.03
C THR A 50 1.13 -13.54 0.21
N ALA A 51 2.26 -13.19 0.83
CA ALA A 51 2.75 -11.81 0.91
C ALA A 51 2.78 -11.12 -0.46
N ARG A 52 3.11 -11.88 -1.52
CA ARG A 52 3.14 -11.37 -2.89
C ARG A 52 1.73 -11.06 -3.41
N SER A 53 0.76 -11.93 -3.15
CA SER A 53 -0.64 -11.71 -3.52
C SER A 53 -1.21 -10.47 -2.86
N VAL A 54 -0.93 -10.26 -1.57
CA VAL A 54 -1.31 -9.06 -0.82
C VAL A 54 -0.65 -7.82 -1.45
N TRP A 55 0.66 -7.86 -1.67
CA TRP A 55 1.39 -6.74 -2.28
C TRP A 55 0.86 -6.36 -3.67
N ASP A 56 0.65 -7.35 -4.55
CA ASP A 56 0.14 -7.14 -5.90
C ASP A 56 -1.28 -6.54 -5.85
N ARG A 57 -2.17 -7.07 -4.99
CA ARG A 57 -3.55 -6.57 -4.86
C ARG A 57 -3.59 -5.17 -4.27
N THR A 58 -2.85 -4.88 -3.21
CA THR A 58 -2.79 -3.55 -2.61
C THR A 58 -2.29 -2.51 -3.61
N ASN A 59 -1.21 -2.80 -4.35
CA ASN A 59 -0.70 -1.86 -5.34
C ASN A 59 -1.68 -1.65 -6.51
N LEU A 60 -2.38 -2.70 -6.94
CA LEU A 60 -3.43 -2.58 -7.95
C LEU A 60 -4.50 -1.58 -7.49
N LEU A 61 -5.03 -1.76 -6.29
CA LEU A 61 -6.09 -0.92 -5.74
C LEU A 61 -5.64 0.53 -5.54
N VAL A 62 -4.46 0.75 -4.96
CA VAL A 62 -3.91 2.11 -4.77
C VAL A 62 -3.67 2.81 -6.11
N CYS A 63 -3.11 2.11 -7.10
CA CYS A 63 -2.88 2.69 -8.43
C CYS A 63 -4.18 2.96 -9.18
N GLN A 64 -5.23 2.14 -8.98
CA GLN A 64 -6.53 2.37 -9.58
C GLN A 64 -7.18 3.61 -8.95
N TYR A 65 -7.20 3.68 -7.62
CA TYR A 65 -7.71 4.85 -6.88
C TYR A 65 -7.00 6.16 -7.26
N GLU A 66 -5.68 6.14 -7.39
CA GLU A 66 -4.90 7.31 -7.82
C GLU A 66 -5.30 7.79 -9.23
N LYS A 67 -5.61 6.88 -10.15
CA LYS A 67 -6.07 7.22 -11.51
C LYS A 67 -7.51 7.73 -11.52
N ASP A 68 -8.38 7.09 -10.75
CA ASP A 68 -9.79 7.47 -10.66
C ASP A 68 -9.92 8.86 -10.05
N ARG A 69 -9.19 9.14 -8.96
CA ARG A 69 -9.13 10.48 -8.36
C ARG A 69 -8.66 11.55 -9.34
N LEU A 70 -7.58 11.30 -10.09
CA LEU A 70 -7.07 12.23 -11.11
C LEU A 70 -8.07 12.48 -12.25
N THR A 71 -8.92 11.48 -12.55
CA THR A 71 -9.94 11.57 -13.59
C THR A 71 -11.18 12.32 -13.08
N ASN A 72 -11.58 12.07 -11.83
CA ASN A 72 -12.68 12.75 -11.15
C ASN A 72 -12.35 14.24 -10.91
N GLU A 73 -11.13 14.56 -10.47
CA GLU A 73 -10.65 15.95 -10.32
C GLU A 73 -10.70 16.73 -11.65
N LYS A 74 -10.47 16.06 -12.78
CA LYS A 74 -10.54 16.66 -14.12
C LYS A 74 -11.95 16.75 -14.69
N SER A 75 -12.87 15.91 -14.20
CA SER A 75 -14.24 15.80 -14.69
C SER A 75 -15.17 16.46 -13.66
N SER A 76 -15.33 17.78 -13.77
CA SER A 76 -16.06 18.61 -12.80
C SER A 76 -17.43 18.04 -12.40
N GLY A 77 -17.57 17.68 -11.12
CA GLY A 77 -18.86 17.69 -10.42
C GLY A 77 -19.49 16.35 -10.03
N ILE A 78 -18.82 15.22 -10.21
CA ILE A 78 -19.32 13.94 -9.65
C ILE A 78 -18.82 13.82 -8.21
N GLU A 79 -19.75 13.89 -7.26
CA GLU A 79 -19.48 13.58 -5.85
C GLU A 79 -19.20 12.08 -5.73
N GLU A 80 -17.96 11.73 -5.42
CA GLU A 80 -17.54 10.35 -5.24
C GLU A 80 -18.02 9.84 -3.88
N GLU A 81 -18.67 8.67 -3.87
CA GLU A 81 -19.16 8.07 -2.63
C GLU A 81 -17.98 7.76 -1.69
N VAL A 82 -17.98 8.40 -0.52
CA VAL A 82 -16.98 8.16 0.52
C VAL A 82 -17.29 6.83 1.18
N THR A 83 -16.54 5.80 0.82
CA THR A 83 -16.62 4.46 1.39
C THR A 83 -15.45 4.21 2.33
N GLU A 84 -15.56 3.24 3.24
CA GLU A 84 -14.41 2.80 4.06
C GLU A 84 -13.21 2.43 3.18
N LYS A 85 -13.46 1.80 2.03
CA LYS A 85 -12.43 1.44 1.06
C LYS A 85 -11.71 2.66 0.50
N SER A 86 -12.42 3.72 0.10
CA SER A 86 -11.79 4.93 -0.46
C SER A 86 -10.98 5.70 0.60
N ILE A 87 -11.48 5.79 1.83
CA ILE A 87 -10.73 6.37 2.96
C ILE A 87 -9.42 5.62 3.20
N LEU A 88 -9.48 4.28 3.28
CA LEU A 88 -8.28 3.45 3.48
C LEU A 88 -7.27 3.62 2.33
N LEU A 89 -7.75 3.71 1.09
CA LEU A 89 -6.89 3.89 -0.09
C LEU A 89 -6.22 5.27 -0.10
N GLU A 90 -6.92 6.32 0.33
CA GLU A 90 -6.36 7.67 0.47
C GLU A 90 -5.26 7.73 1.54
N GLU A 91 -5.50 7.13 2.70
CA GLU A 91 -4.49 7.05 3.77
C GLU A 91 -3.27 6.24 3.33
N LEU A 92 -3.49 5.10 2.66
CA LEU A 92 -2.41 4.28 2.13
C LEU A 92 -1.60 4.98 1.03
N LEU A 93 -2.25 5.78 0.19
CA LEU A 93 -1.57 6.59 -0.82
C LEU A 93 -0.64 7.60 -0.14
N SER A 94 -1.14 8.32 0.88
CA SER A 94 -0.36 9.26 1.68
C SER A 94 0.83 8.58 2.37
N LEU A 95 0.62 7.39 2.93
CA LEU A 95 1.66 6.60 3.58
C LEU A 95 2.73 6.11 2.59
N LYS A 96 2.32 5.70 1.38
CA LYS A 96 3.21 5.27 0.29
C LYS A 96 4.09 6.43 -0.17
N GLU A 97 3.55 7.63 -0.30
CA GLU A 97 4.34 8.82 -0.62
C GLU A 97 5.34 9.17 0.48
N GLU A 98 4.92 9.08 1.74
CA GLU A 98 5.80 9.32 2.88
C GLU A 98 6.97 8.33 2.92
N GLY A 99 6.70 7.04 2.68
CA GLY A 99 7.74 6.02 2.54
C GLY A 99 8.75 6.37 1.43
N LYS A 100 8.28 6.82 0.26
CA LYS A 100 9.14 7.28 -0.83
C LYS A 100 10.01 8.48 -0.42
N ARG A 101 9.43 9.49 0.22
CA ARG A 101 10.15 10.69 0.69
C ARG A 101 11.31 10.31 1.62
N ARG A 102 11.05 9.47 2.64
CA ARG A 102 12.07 8.99 3.59
C ARG A 102 13.24 8.27 2.90
N LEU A 103 12.95 7.47 1.87
CA LEU A 103 13.99 6.78 1.09
C LEU A 103 14.85 7.77 0.28
N THR A 104 14.24 8.79 -0.32
CA THR A 104 14.98 9.81 -1.08
C THR A 104 15.88 10.66 -0.20
N ASP A 105 15.41 11.07 0.98
CA ASP A 105 16.19 11.88 1.93
C ASP A 105 17.36 11.10 2.52
N GLY A 106 17.15 9.81 2.85
CA GLY A 106 18.23 8.92 3.27
C GLY A 106 19.34 8.80 2.21
N LYS A 107 18.97 8.70 0.92
CA LYS A 107 19.93 8.66 -0.20
C LYS A 107 20.68 9.98 -0.36
N LYS A 108 19.99 11.13 -0.28
CA LYS A 108 20.63 12.47 -0.36
C LYS A 108 21.64 12.67 0.78
N ARG A 109 21.27 12.32 2.02
CA ARG A 109 22.17 12.39 3.19
C ARG A 109 23.41 11.50 3.05
N ARG A 110 23.25 10.27 2.53
CA ARG A 110 24.39 9.37 2.23
C ARG A 110 25.32 9.93 1.16
N ARG A 111 24.78 10.54 0.10
CA ARG A 111 25.60 11.16 -0.97
C ARG A 111 26.42 12.34 -0.44
N ARG A 112 25.81 13.25 0.34
CA ARG A 112 26.52 14.38 0.97
C ARG A 112 27.65 13.93 1.89
N ARG A 113 27.41 12.91 2.74
CA ARG A 113 28.45 12.34 3.61
C ARG A 113 29.62 11.71 2.86
N ARG A 114 29.36 11.05 1.73
CA ARG A 114 30.44 10.48 0.88
C ARG A 114 31.29 11.54 0.20
N GLN A 115 30.69 12.68 -0.17
CA GLN A 115 31.42 13.80 -0.79
C GLN A 115 32.22 14.63 0.22
N GLN A 116 31.79 14.68 1.48
CA GLN A 116 32.47 15.44 2.55
C GLN A 116 33.57 14.65 3.27
N GLY A 117 33.62 13.33 3.15
CA GLY A 117 34.67 12.47 3.72
C GLY A 117 35.83 12.15 2.77
N GLN A 118 35.98 12.91 1.68
CA GLN A 118 37.07 12.78 0.69
C GLN A 118 38.00 14.02 0.67
N LEU A 119 38.02 14.81 1.75
CA LEU A 119 38.99 15.89 1.97
C LEU A 119 39.91 15.53 3.14
#